data_AF-A0A8J6W044-F1
#
_entry.id   AF-A0A8J6W044-F1
#
_cell.length_a   1.000
_cell.length_b   1.000
_cell.length_c   1.000
_cell.angle_alpha   90.00
_cell.angle_beta   90.00
_cell.angle_gamma   90.00
#
_symmetry.space_group_name_H-M   'P 1'
#
loop_
_entity.id
_entity.type
_entity.pdbx_description
1 polymer ?
#
loop_
_entity_poly.entity_id
_entity_poly.type
_entity_poly.pdbx_seq_one_letter_code
_entity_poly.pdbx_strand_id
1 'polypeptide(L)'
;MFNRSESEIAVAKRLVQSVTTAPTLAQSLPLGFNLDALHLQVGTLNLLESRHCSYVIALKANQKQLYQRTQRLVQQQAPLAQASHRETQRGRQTQRSIGVYPFYDNLPKRWA
;
A
#
# COMPACT_ATOMS: atom_id res chain seq x y z
N MET A 1 -13.70 8.27 29.49
CA MET A 1 -12.78 8.02 28.35
C MET A 1 -13.54 8.40 27.09
N PHE A 2 -13.34 9.63 26.59
CA PHE A 2 -14.15 10.17 25.50
C PHE A 2 -13.72 9.52 24.18
N ASN A 3 -14.47 8.54 23.72
CA ASN A 3 -14.35 8.04 22.37
C ASN A 3 -14.92 9.13 21.45
N ARG A 4 -14.10 10.08 21.01
CA ARG A 4 -14.48 10.96 19.89
C ARG A 4 -14.70 10.01 18.72
N SER A 5 -15.94 9.88 18.26
CA SER A 5 -16.37 9.03 17.13
C SER A 5 -15.80 9.56 15.81
N GLU A 6 -14.48 9.74 15.74
CA GLU A 6 -13.77 10.18 14.55
C GLU A 6 -13.46 8.95 13.69
N SER A 7 -13.70 9.07 12.39
CA SER A 7 -13.38 8.01 11.45
C SER A 7 -11.88 7.75 11.41
N GLU A 8 -11.46 6.47 11.47
CA GLU A 8 -10.06 6.06 11.30
C GLU A 8 -9.45 6.59 9.99
N ILE A 9 -10.28 6.75 8.95
CA ILE A 9 -9.88 7.32 7.65
C ILE A 9 -9.49 8.79 7.80
N ALA A 10 -10.27 9.57 8.56
CA ALA A 10 -9.99 10.99 8.80
C ALA A 10 -8.70 11.16 9.60
N VAL A 11 -8.48 10.30 10.60
CA VAL A 11 -7.23 10.27 11.38
C VAL A 11 -6.05 9.94 10.47
N ALA A 12 -6.14 8.88 9.66
CA ALA A 12 -5.06 8.48 8.74
C ALA A 12 -4.69 9.60 7.76
N LYS A 13 -5.69 10.24 7.15
CA LYS A 13 -5.46 11.35 6.20
C LYS A 13 -4.75 12.54 6.88
N ARG A 14 -5.19 12.92 8.07
CA ARG A 14 -4.57 14.01 8.84
C ARG A 14 -3.12 13.69 9.22
N LEU A 15 -2.83 12.46 9.62
CA LEU A 15 -1.46 12.04 9.93
C LEU A 15 -0.55 12.11 8.69
N VAL A 16 -1.00 11.59 7.54
CA VAL A 16 -0.26 11.68 6.28
C VAL A 16 0.01 13.15 5.92
N GLN A 17 -1.00 14.02 6.04
CA GLN A 17 -0.82 15.45 5.80
C GLN A 17 0.23 16.06 6.72
N SER A 18 0.11 15.87 8.03
CA SER A 18 1.05 16.44 9.00
C SER A 18 2.50 16.01 8.78
N VAL A 19 2.70 14.73 8.44
CA VAL A 19 4.04 14.16 8.24
C VAL A 19 4.65 14.62 6.91
N THR A 20 3.84 14.71 5.86
CA THR A 20 4.32 15.11 4.51
C THR A 20 4.45 16.62 4.33
N THR A 21 3.85 17.43 5.21
CA THR A 21 4.01 18.90 5.19
C THR A 21 5.03 19.42 6.20
N ALA A 22 5.44 18.61 7.18
CA ALA A 22 6.47 18.97 8.14
C ALA A 22 7.83 19.14 7.44
N PRO A 23 8.36 20.38 7.31
CA PRO A 23 9.54 20.65 6.50
C PRO A 23 10.78 19.91 7.00
N THR A 24 10.94 19.81 8.31
CA THR A 24 12.08 19.14 8.97
C THR A 24 12.03 17.62 8.86
N LEU A 25 10.84 17.02 8.90
CA LEU A 25 10.68 15.57 8.79
C LEU A 25 10.81 15.09 7.33
N ALA A 26 10.20 15.82 6.40
CA ALA A 26 10.25 15.51 4.97
C ALA A 26 11.65 15.71 4.36
N GLN A 27 12.47 16.59 4.95
CA GLN A 27 13.86 16.82 4.51
C GLN A 27 14.88 15.88 5.15
N SER A 28 14.56 15.24 6.29
CA SER A 28 15.54 14.44 7.03
C SER A 28 15.62 12.99 6.59
N LEU A 29 14.54 12.41 6.04
CA LEU A 29 14.51 11.01 5.62
C LEU A 29 13.57 10.79 4.43
N PRO A 30 13.88 9.84 3.51
CA PRO A 30 12.89 9.38 2.54
C PRO A 30 11.71 8.74 3.28
N LEU A 31 10.52 9.34 3.13
CA LEU A 31 9.30 8.88 3.80
C LEU A 31 8.65 7.74 3.01
N GLY A 32 8.47 6.60 3.70
CA GLY A 32 7.73 5.44 3.22
C GLY A 32 6.48 5.20 4.06
N PHE A 33 5.33 4.96 3.41
CA PHE A 33 4.06 4.71 4.10
C PHE A 33 3.61 3.26 3.92
N ASN A 34 3.19 2.61 5.01
CA ASN A 34 2.53 1.30 4.96
C ASN A 34 1.10 1.47 5.45
N LEU A 35 0.13 1.12 4.60
CA LEU A 35 -1.27 1.49 4.79
C LEU A 35 -2.19 0.28 4.56
N ASP A 36 -3.29 0.21 5.29
CA ASP A 36 -4.36 -0.76 4.99
C ASP A 36 -5.30 -0.19 3.93
N ALA A 37 -5.57 -0.95 2.87
CA ALA A 37 -6.49 -0.58 1.81
C ALA A 37 -7.91 -0.22 2.33
N LEU A 38 -8.33 -0.76 3.47
CA LEU A 38 -9.64 -0.47 4.07
C LEU A 38 -9.78 1.00 4.47
N HIS A 39 -8.68 1.64 4.86
CA HIS A 39 -8.67 3.02 5.37
C HIS A 39 -8.15 4.01 4.33
N LEU A 40 -7.98 3.55 3.09
CA LEU A 40 -7.29 4.26 2.03
C LEU A 40 -8.30 4.82 1.04
N GLN A 41 -8.46 6.13 1.05
CA GLN A 41 -9.21 6.86 0.03
C GLN A 41 -8.28 7.27 -1.10
N VAL A 42 -8.84 7.40 -2.32
CA VAL A 42 -8.12 7.89 -3.51
C VAL A 42 -7.41 9.22 -3.23
N GLY A 43 -8.04 10.12 -2.47
CA GLY A 43 -7.43 11.39 -2.08
C GLY A 43 -6.16 11.26 -1.24
N THR A 44 -6.03 10.20 -0.44
CA THR A 44 -4.81 9.92 0.34
C THR A 44 -3.68 9.44 -0.58
N LEU A 45 -3.99 8.59 -1.57
CA LEU A 45 -3.01 8.17 -2.58
C LEU A 45 -2.53 9.35 -3.41
N ASN A 46 -3.46 10.18 -3.89
CA ASN A 46 -3.11 11.39 -4.63
C ASN A 46 -2.21 12.33 -3.83
N LEU A 47 -2.43 12.44 -2.51
CA LEU A 47 -1.58 13.23 -1.63
C LEU A 47 -0.16 12.64 -1.55
N LEU A 48 -0.03 11.34 -1.30
CA LEU A 48 1.28 10.67 -1.25
C LEU A 48 2.03 10.78 -2.57
N GLU A 49 1.34 10.60 -3.68
CA GLU A 49 1.88 10.75 -5.04
C GLU A 49 2.35 12.18 -5.30
N SER A 50 1.55 13.20 -4.95
CA SER A 50 1.92 14.62 -5.10
C SER A 50 3.16 15.02 -4.29
N ARG A 51 3.55 14.20 -3.32
CA ARG A 51 4.71 14.40 -2.44
C ARG A 51 5.85 13.44 -2.76
N HIS A 52 5.76 12.69 -3.86
CA HIS A 52 6.74 11.68 -4.28
C HIS A 52 7.12 10.70 -3.15
N CYS A 53 6.16 10.38 -2.28
CA CYS A 53 6.38 9.46 -1.17
C CYS A 53 6.16 8.03 -1.63
N SER A 54 7.09 7.13 -1.28
CA SER A 54 6.91 5.70 -1.52
C SER A 54 5.85 5.14 -0.59
N TYR A 55 5.03 4.19 -1.06
CA TYR A 55 4.01 3.58 -0.23
C TYR A 55 3.77 2.11 -0.57
N VAL A 56 3.28 1.37 0.42
CA VAL A 56 2.82 -0.01 0.33
C VAL A 56 1.38 -0.06 0.82
N ILE A 57 0.52 -0.73 0.04
CA ILE A 57 -0.89 -0.93 0.39
C ILE A 57 -1.09 -2.41 0.74
N ALA A 58 -1.46 -2.66 1.99
CA ALA A 58 -1.88 -3.97 2.46
C ALA A 58 -3.34 -4.22 2.04
N LEU A 59 -3.54 -5.24 1.21
CA LEU A 59 -4.85 -5.66 0.73
C LEU A 59 -5.24 -7.00 1.36
N LYS A 60 -6.44 -7.06 1.95
CA LYS A 60 -6.98 -8.27 2.60
C LYS A 60 -8.10 -8.89 1.76
N ALA A 61 -8.26 -10.20 1.86
CA ALA A 61 -9.27 -10.95 1.09
C ALA A 61 -10.72 -10.55 1.42
N ASN A 62 -10.98 -9.95 2.59
CA ASN A 62 -12.30 -9.41 2.95
C ASN A 62 -12.69 -8.18 2.09
N GLN A 63 -11.75 -7.55 1.39
CA GLN A 63 -11.99 -6.48 0.42
C GLN A 63 -12.19 -7.08 -0.99
N LYS A 64 -13.25 -7.90 -1.11
CA LYS A 64 -13.44 -8.89 -2.19
C LYS A 64 -13.19 -8.36 -3.60
N GLN A 65 -13.79 -7.22 -3.98
CA GLN A 65 -13.68 -6.69 -5.34
C GLN A 65 -12.24 -6.29 -5.71
N LEU A 66 -11.58 -5.53 -4.82
CA LEU A 66 -10.23 -5.05 -5.03
C LEU A 66 -9.24 -6.22 -5.02
N TYR A 67 -9.37 -7.11 -4.04
CA TYR A 67 -8.56 -8.34 -3.94
C TYR A 67 -8.67 -9.20 -5.20
N GLN A 68 -9.89 -9.46 -5.70
CA GLN A 68 -10.11 -10.24 -6.91
C GLN A 68 -9.57 -9.57 -8.18
N ARG A 69 -9.62 -8.23 -8.26
CA ARG A 69 -9.01 -7.50 -9.39
C ARG A 69 -7.50 -7.63 -9.37
N THR A 70 -6.87 -7.41 -8.21
CA THR A 70 -5.43 -7.58 -8.05
C THR A 70 -4.98 -9.01 -8.32
N GLN A 71 -5.71 -10.02 -7.84
CA GLN A 71 -5.43 -11.42 -8.15
C GLN A 71 -5.51 -11.72 -9.66
N ARG A 72 -6.51 -11.18 -10.36
CA ARG A 72 -6.61 -11.35 -11.82
C ARG A 72 -5.42 -10.74 -12.55
N LEU A 73 -4.97 -9.54 -12.15
CA LEU A 73 -3.78 -8.92 -12.73
C LEU A 73 -2.53 -9.79 -12.51
N VAL A 74 -2.35 -10.28 -11.29
CA VAL A 74 -1.26 -11.21 -10.93
C VAL A 74 -1.32 -12.51 -11.74
N GLN A 75 -2.51 -13.04 -12.02
CA GLN A 75 -2.68 -14.27 -12.80
C GLN A 75 -2.50 -14.06 -14.31
N GLN A 76 -2.70 -12.84 -14.80
CA GLN A 76 -2.59 -12.50 -16.23
C GLN A 76 -1.16 -12.18 -16.67
N GLN A 77 -0.23 -11.99 -15.74
CA GLN A 77 1.17 -11.72 -16.03
C GLN A 77 2.09 -12.75 -15.37
N ALA A 78 3.07 -13.24 -16.11
CA ALA A 78 4.19 -13.94 -15.52
C ALA A 78 5.12 -12.93 -14.83
N PRO A 79 5.51 -13.15 -13.56
CA PRO A 79 6.50 -12.30 -12.90
C PRO A 79 7.87 -12.48 -13.57
N LEU A 80 8.64 -11.39 -13.66
CA LEU A 80 10.06 -11.40 -14.06
C LEU A 80 10.92 -12.21 -13.08
N ALA A 81 10.58 -12.13 -11.80
CA ALA A 81 11.21 -12.88 -10.73
C ALA A 81 10.20 -13.20 -9.63
N GLN A 82 10.31 -14.37 -9.02
CA GLN A 82 9.44 -14.78 -7.93
C GLN A 82 10.22 -15.53 -6.87
N ALA A 83 9.91 -15.24 -5.60
CA ALA A 83 10.37 -16.01 -4.46
C ALA A 83 9.17 -16.41 -3.61
N SER A 84 9.16 -17.65 -3.10
CA SER A 84 8.11 -18.13 -2.20
C SER A 84 8.73 -18.83 -1.01
N HIS A 85 8.18 -18.57 0.17
CA HIS A 85 8.57 -19.22 1.42
C HIS A 85 7.33 -19.80 2.09
N ARG A 86 7.44 -21.05 2.54
CA ARG A 86 6.39 -21.73 3.31
C ARG A 86 6.95 -22.07 4.68
N GLU A 87 6.22 -21.69 5.71
CA GLU A 87 6.52 -22.03 7.09
C GLU A 87 5.29 -22.64 7.75
N THR A 88 5.53 -23.56 8.69
CA THR A 88 4.52 -24.01 9.63
C THR A 88 4.99 -23.64 11.03
N GLN A 89 4.24 -22.79 11.71
CA GLN A 89 4.57 -22.35 13.07
C GLN A 89 3.33 -22.45 13.95
N ARG A 90 3.46 -23.14 15.09
CA ARG A 90 2.36 -23.32 16.08
C ARG A 90 1.06 -23.83 15.43
N GLY A 91 1.18 -24.81 14.52
CA GLY A 91 0.04 -25.40 13.81
C GLY A 91 -0.54 -24.55 12.68
N ARG A 92 -0.06 -23.32 12.48
CA ARG A 92 -0.47 -22.46 11.36
C ARG A 92 0.50 -22.61 10.20
N GLN A 93 -0.03 -22.91 9.02
CA GLN A 93 0.71 -22.86 7.77
C GLN A 93 0.62 -21.46 7.17
N THR A 94 1.77 -20.91 6.79
CA THR A 94 1.87 -19.59 6.14
C THR A 94 2.69 -19.74 4.86
N GLN A 95 2.16 -19.24 3.75
CA GLN A 95 2.91 -19.05 2.51
C GLN A 95 3.07 -17.56 2.24
N ARG A 96 4.31 -17.12 2.04
CA ARG A 96 4.63 -15.76 1.59
C ARG A 96 5.22 -15.86 0.19
N SER A 97 4.71 -15.05 -0.74
CA SER A 97 5.21 -15.02 -2.11
C SER A 97 5.47 -13.57 -2.49
N ILE A 98 6.62 -13.30 -3.10
CA ILE A 98 7.00 -12.00 -3.65
C ILE A 98 7.20 -12.21 -5.15
N GLY A 99 6.61 -11.34 -5.96
CA GLY A 99 6.78 -11.33 -7.41
C GLY A 99 7.15 -9.93 -7.90
N VAL A 100 8.14 -9.87 -8.80
CA VAL A 100 8.51 -8.66 -9.54
C VAL A 100 7.84 -8.75 -10.90
N TYR A 101 7.10 -7.73 -11.30
CA TYR A 101 6.37 -7.71 -12.57
C TYR A 101 6.99 -6.67 -13.50
N PRO A 102 6.92 -6.88 -14.83
CA PRO A 102 7.40 -5.88 -15.76
C PRO A 102 6.59 -4.59 -15.61
N PHE A 103 7.31 -3.48 -15.63
CA PHE A 103 6.70 -2.18 -15.74
C PHE A 103 6.14 -2.03 -17.17
N TYR A 104 4.95 -1.45 -17.32
CA TYR A 104 4.44 -1.14 -18.66
C TYR A 104 5.01 0.19 -19.12
N ASP A 105 5.66 0.23 -20.29
CA ASP A 105 6.26 1.44 -20.87
C ASP A 105 5.24 2.59 -21.05
N ASN A 106 3.94 2.26 -21.14
CA ASN A 106 2.83 3.19 -21.29
C ASN A 106 2.16 3.59 -19.98
N LEU A 107 2.76 3.26 -18.82
CA LEU A 107 2.29 3.84 -17.57
C LEU A 107 2.41 5.36 -17.68
N PRO A 108 1.44 6.13 -17.15
CA PRO A 108 1.53 7.57 -17.17
C PRO A 108 2.90 7.96 -16.64
N LYS A 109 3.65 8.85 -17.32
CA LYS A 109 5.04 9.26 -16.95
C LYS A 109 5.23 9.56 -15.45
N ARG A 110 4.14 9.89 -14.75
CA ARG A 110 4.07 10.07 -13.30
C ARG A 110 4.36 8.81 -12.46
N TRP A 111 4.40 7.61 -13.06
CA TRP A 111 4.65 6.31 -12.42
C TRP A 111 5.94 5.65 -12.92
N ALA A 112 6.58 6.20 -13.95
CA ALA A 112 7.80 5.69 -14.59
C ALA A 112 9.06 6.24 -13.93
#